data_AF-A0A4Y7IP82-F1
#
_entry.id   AF-A0A4Y7IP82-F1
#
_cell.length_a   1.000
_cell.length_b   1.000
_cell.length_c   1.000
_cell.angle_alpha   90.00
_cell.angle_beta   90.00
_cell.angle_gamma   90.00
#
_symmetry.space_group_name_H-M   'P 1'
#
loop_
_entity.id
_entity.type
_entity.pdbx_description
1 polymer ?
#
loop_
_entity_poly.entity_id
_entity_poly.type
_entity_poly.pdbx_seq_one_letter_code
_entity_poly.pdbx_strand_id
1 'polypeptide(L)' 'METPKEIFLKDYKKPDYYFDTVDLTFSLGEEHTIVSSNITVYPRIEGAAESSPLDARNL' A
#
# COMPACT_ATOMS: atom_id res chain seq x y z
N MET A 1 -22.50 -11.78 -2.61
CA MET A 1 -21.91 -10.46 -2.30
C MET A 1 -21.61 -10.48 -0.82
N GLU A 2 -20.35 -10.40 -0.41
CA GLU A 2 -20.02 -10.27 1.01
C GLU A 2 -20.43 -8.87 1.47
N THR A 3 -21.25 -8.82 2.51
CA THR A 3 -21.59 -7.57 3.18
C THR A 3 -20.32 -7.00 3.83
N PRO A 4 -20.03 -5.69 3.68
CA PRO A 4 -18.89 -5.07 4.33
C PRO A 4 -18.91 -5.33 5.83
N LYS A 5 -17.78 -5.80 6.37
CA LYS A 5 -17.63 -6.05 7.80
C LYS A 5 -17.58 -4.72 8.56
N GLU A 6 -18.33 -4.63 9.64
CA GLU A 6 -18.27 -3.48 10.55
C GLU A 6 -16.88 -3.37 11.19
N ILE A 7 -16.32 -2.16 11.20
CA ILE A 7 -15.00 -1.85 11.77
C ILE A 7 -15.17 -1.10 13.09
N PHE A 8 -14.52 -1.56 14.16
CA PHE A 8 -14.57 -0.91 15.48
C PHE A 8 -13.23 -0.31 15.85
N LEU A 9 -13.24 0.85 16.54
CA LEU A 9 -12.02 1.52 17.01
C LEU A 9 -11.16 0.63 17.93
N LYS A 10 -11.79 -0.20 18.77
CA LYS A 10 -11.09 -1.15 19.66
C LYS A 10 -10.26 -2.22 18.91
N ASP A 11 -10.58 -2.46 17.64
CA ASP A 11 -9.92 -3.45 16.80
C ASP A 11 -8.79 -2.83 15.96
N TYR A 12 -8.48 -1.54 16.15
CA TYR A 12 -7.37 -0.89 15.46
C TYR A 12 -6.03 -1.53 15.86
N LYS A 13 -5.38 -2.19 14.89
CA LYS A 13 -4.01 -2.66 15.00
C LYS A 13 -3.11 -1.74 14.18
N LYS A 14 -1.99 -1.31 14.77
CA LYS A 14 -1.01 -0.52 14.04
C LYS A 14 -0.41 -1.37 12.90
N PRO A 15 -0.19 -0.82 11.68
CA PRO A 15 0.28 -1.59 10.53
C PRO A 15 1.67 -2.19 10.74
N ASP A 16 1.93 -3.38 10.19
CA ASP A 16 3.20 -4.08 10.37
C ASP A 16 4.37 -3.41 9.64
N TYR A 17 4.08 -2.56 8.63
CA TYR A 17 5.05 -1.77 7.87
C TYR A 17 4.70 -0.29 7.89
N TYR A 18 5.72 0.55 7.78
CA TYR A 18 5.59 1.97 7.53
C TYR A 18 6.01 2.28 6.11
N PHE A 19 5.39 3.29 5.51
CA PHE A 19 5.88 3.89 4.27
C PHE A 19 7.01 4.84 4.60
N ASP A 20 8.15 4.63 3.96
CA ASP A 20 9.26 5.57 3.97
C ASP A 20 9.06 6.59 2.85
N THR A 21 9.06 6.10 1.61
CA THR A 21 8.95 6.92 0.40
C THR A 21 7.90 6.33 -0.53
N VAL A 22 7.11 7.20 -1.17
CA VAL A 22 6.08 6.83 -2.15
C VAL A 22 6.32 7.67 -3.40
N ASP A 23 6.79 7.03 -4.47
CA ASP A 23 6.98 7.64 -5.78
C ASP A 23 5.83 7.24 -6.70
N LEU A 24 5.03 8.23 -7.10
CA LEU A 24 3.91 8.02 -8.02
C LEU A 24 4.21 8.63 -9.38
N THR A 25 3.97 7.85 -10.43
CA THR A 25 4.02 8.31 -11.82
C THR A 25 2.64 8.18 -12.45
N PHE A 26 2.16 9.28 -13.02
CA PHE A 26 0.87 9.35 -13.69
C PHE A 26 1.08 9.58 -15.19
N SER A 27 0.56 8.67 -15.99
CA SER A 27 0.45 8.86 -17.44
C SER A 27 -1.02 9.16 -17.76
N LEU A 28 -1.32 10.44 -17.98
CA LEU A 28 -2.67 10.91 -18.27
C LEU A 28 -2.97 10.78 -19.76
N GLY A 29 -3.80 9.82 -20.14
CA GLY A 29 -4.42 9.74 -21.46
C GLY A 29 -5.85 10.28 -21.44
N GLU A 30 -6.41 10.54 -22.62
CA GLU A 30 -7.77 11.06 -22.76
C GLU A 30 -8.85 10.04 -22.37
N GLU A 31 -8.59 8.76 -22.64
CA GLU A 31 -9.51 7.65 -22.33
C GLU A 31 -9.19 7.00 -20.98
N HIS A 32 -7.89 6.82 -20.68
CA HIS A 32 -7.42 6.13 -19.48
C HIS A 32 -6.23 6.85 -18.85
N THR A 33 -6.14 6.79 -17.52
CA THR A 33 -4.95 7.22 -16.77
C THR A 33 -4.24 5.99 -16.23
N ILE A 34 -2.94 5.89 -16.46
CA ILE A 34 -2.11 4.82 -15.88
C ILE A 34 -1.40 5.39 -14.66
N VAL A 35 -1.58 4.74 -13.51
CA VAL A 35 -0.86 5.06 -12.28
C VAL A 35 0.16 3.97 -11.99
N SER A 36 1.43 4.36 -11.90
CA SER A 36 2.52 3.50 -11.43
C SER A 36 3.00 4.00 -10.08
N SER A 37 3.23 3.07 -9.14
CA SER A 37 3.74 3.41 -7.81
C SER A 37 4.99 2.59 -7.48
N ASN A 38 6.02 3.26 -6.96
CA ASN A 38 7.14 2.62 -6.30
C ASN A 38 7.10 3.04 -4.82
N ILE A 39 6.92 2.06 -3.94
CA ILE A 39 6.73 2.32 -2.52
C ILE A 39 7.84 1.63 -1.73
N THR A 40 8.65 2.43 -1.04
CA THR A 40 9.65 1.95 -0.09
C THR A 40 9.00 1.79 1.28
N VAL A 41 9.12 0.59 1.85
CA VAL A 41 8.59 0.25 3.17
C VAL A 41 9.68 -0.23 4.11
N TYR A 42 9.48 -0.02 5.40
CA TYR A 42 10.29 -0.65 6.44
C TYR A 42 9.39 -1.32 7.49
N PRO A 43 9.82 -2.47 8.05
CA PRO A 43 9.07 -3.15 9.09
C PRO A 43 9.03 -2.29 10.35
N ARG A 44 7.88 -2.30 11.04
CA ARG A 44 7.72 -1.63 12.34
C ARG A 44 8.64 -2.22 13.42
N ILE A 45 8.93 -3.51 13.33
CA ILE A 45 9.72 -4.26 14.32
C ILE A 45 11.08 -4.54 13.70
N GLU A 46 12.15 -4.06 14.34
CA GLU A 46 13.53 -4.35 13.93
C GLU A 46 13.76 -5.87 13.96
N GLY A 47 14.26 -6.43 12.85
CA GLY A 47 14.52 -7.87 12.71
C GLY A 47 13.38 -8.70 12.12
N ALA A 48 12.21 -8.11 11.82
CA ALA A 48 11.14 -8.78 11.09
C ALA A 48 11.37 -8.79 9.56
N ALA A 49 12.62 -8.71 9.12
CA ALA A 49 12.99 -8.50 7.72
C ALA A 49 12.82 -9.77 6.89
N GLU A 50 11.61 -10.00 6.40
CA GLU A 50 11.37 -10.62 5.09
C GLU A 50 10.17 -9.91 4.44
N SER A 51 10.42 -8.86 3.65
CA SER A 51 9.40 -8.30 2.75
C SER A 51 9.99 -7.86 1.44
N SER A 52 9.55 -8.52 0.36
CA SER A 52 9.72 -8.03 -1.00
C SER A 52 9.00 -6.68 -1.20
N PRO A 53 9.49 -5.81 -2.10
CA PRO A 53 8.82 -4.57 -2.45
C PRO A 53 7.37 -4.80 -2.88
N LEU A 54 6.45 -3.97 -2.40
CA LEU A 54 5.06 -3.91 -2.89
C LEU A 54 5.07 -3.23 -4.27
N ASP A 55 4.92 -4.01 -5.34
CA ASP A 55 4.76 -3.50 -6.71
C ASP A 55 3.28 -3.53 -7.10
N ALA A 56 2.63 -2.37 -7.08
CA ALA A 56 1.27 -2.21 -7.60
C ALA A 56 1.37 -1.62 -9.01
N ARG A 57 1.32 -2.51 -10.02
CA ARG A 57 1.28 -2.14 -11.44
C ARG A 57 -0.12 -2.36 -12.01
N ASN A 58 -0.61 -1.37 -12.77
CA ASN A 58 -1.86 -1.39 -13.56
C ASN A 58 -3.16 -1.36 -12.73
N LEU A 59 -3.37 -0.27 -11.97
CA LEU A 59 -4.68 0.11 -11.42
C LEU A 59 -5.25 1.29 -12.22
#